data_AF-A0A858R8M3-F1
#
_entry.id   AF-A0A858R8M3-F1
#
_cell.length_a   1.000
_cell.length_b   1.000
_cell.length_c   1.000
_cell.angle_alpha   90.00
_cell.angle_beta   90.00
_cell.angle_gamma   90.00
#
_symmetry.space_group_name_H-M   'P 1'
#
loop_
_entity.id
_entity.type
_entity.pdbx_description
1 polymer ?
#
loop_
_entity_poly.entity_id
_entity_poly.type
_entity_poly.pdbx_seq_one_letter_code
_entity_poly.pdbx_strand_id
1 'polypeptide(L)' 'MMNPAELQSTFDNACAELGLDPANTNFFTVECLRQGRDPNTTRAYDLDKNASELWATFRKLKRAG' A
#
# COMPACT_ATOMS: atom_id res chain seq x y z
N MET A 1 11.26 11.60 -0.28
CA MET A 1 9.78 11.61 -0.29
C MET A 1 9.41 11.23 -1.71
N MET A 2 8.74 10.08 -1.90
CA MET A 2 8.41 9.58 -3.25
C MET A 2 7.51 10.57 -4.00
N ASN A 3 7.84 10.83 -5.26
CA ASN A 3 6.96 11.51 -6.19
C ASN A 3 5.84 10.55 -6.69
N PRO A 4 4.79 11.05 -7.37
CA PRO A 4 3.68 10.21 -7.81
C PRO A 4 4.07 9.04 -8.74
N ALA A 5 5.07 9.23 -9.62
CA ALA A 5 5.52 8.19 -10.53
C ALA A 5 6.33 7.11 -9.78
N GLU A 6 7.18 7.51 -8.84
CA GLU A 6 7.90 6.59 -7.95
C GLU A 6 6.94 5.79 -7.06
N LEU A 7 5.86 6.42 -6.58
CA LEU A 7 4.84 5.76 -5.79
C LEU A 7 4.14 4.66 -6.59
N GLN A 8 3.77 4.95 -7.85
CA GLN A 8 3.13 3.98 -8.73
C GLN A 8 4.08 2.81 -9.04
N SER A 9 5.33 3.10 -9.41
CA SER A 9 6.32 2.06 -9.69
C SER A 9 6.59 1.17 -8.46
N THR A 10 6.66 1.77 -7.26
CA THR A 10 6.85 1.02 -6.01
C THR A 10 5.62 0.14 -5.71
N PHE A 11 4.42 0.62 -6.00
CA PHE A 11 3.19 -0.17 -5.88
C PHE A 11 3.17 -1.35 -6.85
N ASP A 12 3.53 -1.12 -8.12
CA ASP A 12 3.56 -2.17 -9.15
C ASP A 12 4.57 -3.26 -8.79
N ASN A 13 5.74 -2.87 -8.29
CA ASN A 13 6.76 -3.80 -7.80
C ASN A 13 6.26 -4.58 -6.58
N ALA A 14 5.61 -3.92 -5.61
CA ALA A 14 5.05 -4.60 -4.44
C ALA A 14 3.93 -5.56 -4.81
N CYS A 15 3.12 -5.25 -5.84
CA CYS A 15 2.15 -6.20 -6.39
C CYS A 15 2.86 -7.42 -7.00
N ALA A 16 3.90 -7.19 -7.81
CA ALA A 16 4.65 -8.27 -8.44
C ALA A 16 5.33 -9.20 -7.41
N GLU A 17 5.93 -8.66 -6.35
CA GLU A 17 6.51 -9.42 -5.23
C GLU A 17 5.49 -10.34 -4.54
N LEU A 18 4.23 -9.92 -4.49
CA LEU A 18 3.13 -10.65 -3.87
C LEU A 18 2.33 -11.52 -4.85
N GLY A 19 2.70 -11.53 -6.14
CA GLY A 19 1.95 -12.23 -7.18
C GLY A 19 0.56 -11.65 -7.45
N LEU A 20 0.37 -10.35 -7.22
CA LEU A 20 -0.87 -9.62 -7.41
C LEU A 20 -0.89 -8.88 -8.75
N ASP A 21 -2.08 -8.72 -9.31
CA ASP A 21 -2.29 -7.87 -10.47
C ASP A 21 -2.50 -6.41 -10.02
N PRO A 22 -1.59 -5.47 -10.33
CA PRO A 22 -1.73 -4.06 -9.93
C PRO A 22 -2.96 -3.38 -10.53
N ALA A 23 -3.52 -3.86 -11.65
CA ALA A 23 -4.74 -3.32 -12.23
C ALA A 23 -6.01 -3.67 -11.42
N ASN A 24 -5.96 -4.76 -10.66
CA ASN A 24 -7.07 -5.29 -9.85
C ASN A 24 -6.79 -5.23 -8.34
N THR A 25 -5.70 -4.56 -7.93
CA THR A 25 -5.25 -4.46 -6.54
C THR A 25 -5.18 -3.00 -6.12
N ASN A 26 -5.28 -2.73 -4.81
CA ASN A 26 -5.10 -1.39 -4.25
C ASN A 26 -4.00 -1.36 -3.17
N PHE A 27 -3.53 -0.15 -2.83
CA PHE A 27 -2.47 0.07 -1.84
C PHE A 27 -2.78 -0.55 -0.46
N PHE A 28 -4.06 -0.59 -0.08
CA PHE A 28 -4.48 -1.16 1.20
C PHE A 28 -4.32 -2.69 1.23
N THR A 29 -4.74 -3.38 0.16
CA THR A 29 -4.57 -4.83 0.02
C THR A 29 -3.09 -5.21 0.03
N VAL A 30 -2.25 -4.49 -0.71
CA VAL A 30 -0.80 -4.71 -0.72
C VAL A 30 -0.22 -4.58 0.69
N GLU A 31 -0.56 -3.50 1.40
CA GLU A 31 -0.03 -3.27 2.74
C GLU A 31 -0.52 -4.30 3.76
N CYS A 32 -1.79 -4.73 3.67
CA CYS A 32 -2.30 -5.82 4.49
C CYS A 32 -1.46 -7.09 4.30
N LEU A 33 -1.25 -7.49 3.05
CA LEU A 33 -0.50 -8.72 2.73
C LEU A 33 0.97 -8.62 3.13
N ARG A 34 1.63 -7.46 2.93
CA ARG A 34 3.01 -7.22 3.41
C ARG A 34 3.13 -7.37 4.93
N GLN A 35 2.09 -6.96 5.68
CA GLN A 35 2.06 -7.09 7.13
C GLN A 35 1.51 -8.45 7.62
N GLY A 36 1.20 -9.39 6.70
CA GLY A 36 0.64 -10.70 7.05
C GLY A 36 -0.79 -10.62 7.62
N ARG A 37 -1.57 -9.62 7.18
CA ARG A 37 -2.94 -9.36 7.64
C ARG A 37 -3.96 -9.61 6.54
N ASP A 38 -5.17 -9.99 6.93
CA ASP A 38 -6.30 -10.19 6.00
C ASP A 38 -6.99 -8.85 5.68
N PRO A 39 -7.05 -8.44 4.39
CA PRO A 39 -7.72 -7.20 3.98
C PRO A 39 -9.21 -7.11 4.38
N ASN A 40 -9.90 -8.24 4.56
CA ASN A 40 -11.33 -8.24 4.87
C ASN A 40 -11.63 -7.94 6.35
N THR A 41 -10.66 -8.15 7.24
CA THR A 41 -10.80 -7.97 8.69
C THR A 41 -9.91 -6.86 9.25
N THR A 42 -8.96 -6.37 8.46
CA THR A 42 -8.03 -5.32 8.85
C THR A 42 -8.62 -3.93 8.61
N ARG A 43 -8.32 -2.97 9.48
CA ARG A 43 -8.65 -1.56 9.23
C ARG A 43 -7.39 -0.78 8.84
N ALA A 44 -7.56 0.31 8.08
CA ALA A 44 -6.44 1.16 7.68
C ALA A 44 -5.60 1.68 8.88
N TYR A 45 -6.23 1.90 10.03
CA TYR A 45 -5.52 2.34 11.25
C TYR A 45 -4.61 1.25 11.83
N ASP A 46 -4.91 -0.04 11.60
CA ASP A 46 -4.07 -1.14 12.07
C ASP A 46 -2.76 -1.20 11.29
N LEU A 47 -2.81 -0.83 10.01
CA LEU A 47 -1.64 -0.76 9.12
C LEU A 47 -0.73 0.42 9.46
N ASP A 48 -1.32 1.53 9.91
CA ASP A 48 -0.59 2.75 10.28
C ASP A 48 0.45 2.49 11.41
N LYS A 49 0.31 1.40 12.19
CA LYS A 49 1.24 1.04 13.29
C LYS A 49 2.60 0.54 12.80
N ASN A 50 2.64 -0.14 11.66
CA ASN A 50 3.85 -0.73 11.06
C ASN A 50 3.92 -0.39 9.57
N ALA A 51 3.55 0.85 9.23
CA ALA A 51 3.42 1.32 7.87
C ALA A 51 4.71 1.17 7.07
N SER A 52 4.63 0.55 5.90
CA SER A 52 5.68 0.68 4.89
C SER A 52 5.79 2.14 4.41
N GLU A 53 6.93 2.48 3.81
CA GLU A 53 7.11 3.81 3.19
C GLU A 53 6.08 4.09 2.08
N LEU A 54 5.72 3.05 1.33
CA LEU A 54 4.66 3.07 0.31
C LEU A 54 3.32 3.48 0.92
N TRP A 55 2.90 2.79 1.99
CA TRP A 55 1.64 3.06 2.69
C TRP A 55 1.63 4.45 3.33
N ALA A 56 2.70 4.82 4.03
CA ALA A 56 2.82 6.13 4.67
C ALA A 56 2.72 7.28 3.64
N THR A 57 3.39 7.13 2.49
CA THR A 57 3.35 8.13 1.42
C THR A 57 1.94 8.22 0.81
N PHE A 58 1.32 7.09 0.49
CA PHE A 58 -0.06 7.05 -0.03
C PHE A 58 -1.06 7.72 0.94
N ARG A 59 -0.98 7.41 2.24
CA ARG A 59 -1.86 7.98 3.27
C ARG A 59 -1.69 9.48 3.40
N LYS A 60 -0.45 9.99 3.30
CA LYS A 60 -0.17 11.42 3.33
C LYS A 60 -0.81 12.13 2.13
N LEU A 61 -0.67 11.58 0.93
CA LEU A 61 -1.28 12.14 -0.29
C LEU A 61 -2.81 12.13 -0.22
N LYS A 62 -3.41 11.04 0.25
CA LYS A 62 -4.87 10.94 0.43
C LYS A 62 -5.46 11.93 1.43
N ARG A 63 -4.70 12.39 2.41
CA ARG A 63 -5.13 13.42 3.39
C ARG A 63 -4.93 14.85 2.88
N ALA A 64 -4.08 15.04 1.87
CA ALA A 64 -3.75 16.35 1.33
C ALA A 64 -4.68 16.80 0.19
N GLY A 65 -5.49 15.87 -0.35
CA GLY A 65 -6.50 16.13 -1.36
C GLY A 65 -7.92 16.03 -0.83
#